data_AF-A0A4P6VTX0-F1
#
_entry.id   AF-A0A4P6VTX0-F1
#
_cell.length_a   1.000
_cell.length_b   1.000
_cell.length_c   1.000
_cell.angle_alpha   90.00
_cell.angle_beta   90.00
_cell.angle_gamma   90.00
#
_symmetry.space_group_name_H-M   'P 1'
#
loop_
_entity.id
_entity.type
_entity.pdbx_description
1 polymer ?
#
loop_
_entity_poly.entity_id
_entity_poly.type
_entity_poly.pdbx_seq_one_letter_code
_entity_poly.pdbx_strand_id
1 'polypeptide(L)'
;MRRFLLFFCVAFALSGCGLSTPKDEEVCADLLKEVVPSPEGLVINRVERTEGKAGLDDLRTLYSKRFGGNIPSGTQGLLDLYEKENIDVSQTFVSLDVTYDGRIGKVRENVLCRYLNYDKKKELISFTFQNQDIEQHKFLDLFLMRKRPSGLDSNYRVR
;
A
#
# COMPACT_ATOMS: atom_id res chain seq x y z
N MET A 1 54.97 21.30 21.74
CA MET A 1 55.09 21.55 20.29
C MET A 1 54.25 20.53 19.54
N ARG A 2 53.51 20.99 18.51
CA ARG A 2 52.88 20.28 17.37
C ARG A 2 51.91 19.11 17.67
N ARG A 3 50.58 19.31 17.55
CA ARG A 3 49.74 19.33 16.32
C ARG A 3 49.81 18.02 15.51
N PHE A 4 48.71 17.26 15.43
CA PHE A 4 47.81 17.25 14.27
C PHE A 4 46.52 16.43 14.54
N LEU A 5 45.39 17.04 14.20
CA LEU A 5 44.05 16.44 14.03
C LEU A 5 44.05 15.44 12.86
N LEU A 6 43.06 14.54 12.85
CA LEU A 6 42.29 14.03 11.68
C LEU A 6 41.17 13.13 12.24
N PHE A 7 39.96 13.63 12.51
CA PHE A 7 38.86 13.75 11.54
C PHE A 7 38.89 12.69 10.43
N PHE A 8 38.13 11.61 10.63
CA PHE A 8 37.55 10.86 9.50
C PHE A 8 36.04 10.81 9.70
N CYS A 9 35.37 11.72 8.99
CA CYS A 9 33.94 11.69 8.74
C CYS A 9 33.57 10.32 8.15
N VAL A 10 32.68 9.60 8.83
CA VAL A 10 31.88 8.56 8.18
C VAL A 10 30.88 9.30 7.29
N ALA A 11 31.27 9.49 6.04
CA ALA A 11 30.33 9.85 4.98
C ALA A 11 29.35 8.67 4.85
N PHE A 12 28.15 8.83 5.41
CA PHE A 12 27.02 7.99 5.05
C PHE A 12 26.79 8.15 3.55
N ALA A 13 27.16 7.09 2.82
CA ALA A 13 26.91 6.99 1.40
C ALA A 13 25.40 7.16 1.16
N LEU A 14 25.06 8.25 0.46
CA LEU A 14 23.79 8.41 -0.24
C LEU A 14 23.66 7.25 -1.24
N SER A 15 22.98 6.18 -0.84
CA SER A 15 22.58 5.10 -1.75
C SER A 15 21.36 5.56 -2.57
N GLY A 16 21.57 6.56 -3.42
CA GLY A 16 20.68 6.90 -4.53
C GLY A 16 21.15 6.14 -5.76
N CYS A 17 20.78 4.86 -5.89
CA CYS A 17 21.10 4.03 -7.05
C CYS A 17 19.80 3.42 -7.61
N GLY A 18 19.21 4.10 -8.60
CA GLY A 18 18.71 3.52 -9.86
C GLY A 18 17.76 2.33 -9.89
N LEU A 19 17.19 1.85 -8.78
CA LEU A 19 16.05 0.94 -8.82
C LEU A 19 14.77 1.78 -8.82
N SER A 20 13.95 1.60 -9.86
CA SER A 20 12.59 2.14 -9.87
C SER A 20 11.87 1.67 -8.61
N THR A 21 11.29 2.62 -7.86
CA THR A 21 10.47 2.31 -6.69
C THR A 21 9.37 1.32 -7.08
N PRO A 22 9.15 0.23 -6.32
CA PRO A 22 8.05 -0.68 -6.58
C PRO A 22 6.71 0.08 -6.67
N LYS A 23 5.92 -0.24 -7.69
CA LYS A 23 4.71 0.55 -8.01
C LYS A 23 3.67 0.56 -6.88
N ASP A 24 3.62 -0.51 -6.09
CA ASP A 24 2.81 -0.62 -4.86
C ASP A 24 3.27 0.32 -3.75
N GLU A 25 4.56 0.63 -3.66
CA GLU A 25 5.05 1.66 -2.73
C GLU A 25 4.64 3.06 -3.20
N GLU A 26 4.78 3.35 -4.49
CA GLU A 26 4.31 4.62 -5.09
C GLU A 26 2.81 4.82 -4.88
N VAL A 27 2.00 3.81 -5.17
CA VAL A 27 0.54 3.85 -4.96
C VAL A 27 0.21 4.10 -3.50
N CYS A 28 0.92 3.46 -2.57
CA CYS A 28 0.67 3.63 -1.14
C CYS A 28 0.99 5.06 -0.68
N ALA A 29 2.14 5.59 -1.11
CA ALA A 29 2.55 6.96 -0.80
C ALA A 29 1.62 8.00 -1.42
N ASP A 30 1.18 7.79 -2.66
CA ASP A 30 0.24 8.68 -3.34
C ASP A 30 -1.14 8.65 -2.68
N LEU A 31 -1.62 7.48 -2.25
CA LEU A 31 -2.86 7.37 -1.49
C LEU A 31 -2.77 8.15 -0.17
N LEU A 32 -1.63 8.05 0.53
CA LEU A 32 -1.40 8.81 1.75
C LEU A 32 -1.43 10.33 1.52
N LYS A 33 -0.82 10.83 0.43
CA LYS A 33 -0.84 12.26 0.10
C LYS A 33 -2.26 12.79 -0.13
N GLU A 34 -3.17 11.95 -0.60
CA GLU A 34 -4.55 12.34 -0.86
C GLU A 34 -5.41 12.38 0.42
N VAL A 35 -5.05 11.62 1.45
CA VAL A 35 -5.85 11.51 2.68
C VAL A 35 -5.29 12.30 3.85
N VAL A 36 -3.99 12.62 3.83
CA VAL A 36 -3.36 13.42 4.88
C VAL A 36 -3.93 14.86 4.89
N PRO A 37 -4.17 15.48 6.07
CA PRO A 37 -4.73 16.83 6.12
C PRO A 37 -3.87 17.91 5.47
N SER A 38 -2.54 17.77 5.54
CA SER A 38 -1.57 18.72 4.97
C SER A 38 -0.47 17.95 4.22
N PRO A 39 -0.59 17.81 2.89
CA PRO A 39 0.41 17.10 2.09
C PRO A 39 1.77 17.80 2.05
N GLU A 40 1.81 19.12 2.20
CA GLU A 40 3.06 19.91 2.17
C GLU A 40 3.96 19.63 3.39
N GLY A 41 3.34 19.29 4.53
CA GLY A 41 4.04 18.96 5.78
C GLY A 41 4.37 17.47 5.94
N LEU A 42 4.02 16.64 4.95
CA LEU A 42 4.21 15.19 4.98
C LEU A 42 5.67 14.82 4.73
N VAL A 43 6.22 14.01 5.63
CA VAL A 43 7.53 13.39 5.51
C VAL A 43 7.35 11.87 5.63
N ILE A 44 7.78 11.13 4.62
CA ILE A 44 7.88 9.67 4.67
C ILE A 44 9.29 9.35 5.19
N ASN A 45 9.36 8.94 6.45
CA ASN A 45 10.63 8.68 7.14
C ASN A 45 11.25 7.35 6.68
N ARG A 46 10.40 6.33 6.46
CA ARG A 46 10.82 4.99 6.06
C ARG A 46 9.67 4.29 5.34
N VAL A 47 10.05 3.48 4.36
CA VAL A 47 9.17 2.57 3.62
C VAL A 47 9.65 1.15 3.87
N GLU A 48 8.73 0.27 4.21
CA GLU A 48 8.97 -1.16 4.34
C GLU A 48 8.00 -1.92 3.46
N ARG A 49 8.53 -2.85 2.67
CA ARG A 49 7.75 -3.79 1.88
C ARG A 49 7.98 -5.19 2.40
N THR A 50 6.91 -5.87 2.81
CA THR A 50 6.97 -7.26 3.27
C THR A 50 5.98 -8.12 2.51
N GLU A 51 6.33 -9.39 2.34
CA GLU A 51 5.47 -10.38 1.69
C GLU A 51 4.89 -11.32 2.73
N GLY A 52 3.64 -11.73 2.51
CA GLY A 52 2.91 -12.61 3.40
C GLY A 52 2.16 -13.69 2.64
N LYS A 53 1.81 -14.76 3.35
CA LYS A 53 0.99 -15.83 2.80
C LYS A 53 -0.46 -15.36 2.66
N ALA A 54 -1.11 -15.82 1.61
CA ALA A 54 -2.55 -15.70 1.40
C ALA A 54 -3.07 -17.02 0.81
N GLY A 55 -4.37 -17.11 0.65
CA GLY A 55 -5.00 -18.20 -0.09
C GLY A 55 -6.18 -17.73 -0.93
N LEU A 56 -6.76 -18.67 -1.67
CA LEU A 56 -7.99 -18.42 -2.41
C LEU A 56 -9.15 -17.98 -1.51
N ASP A 57 -9.15 -18.38 -0.24
CA ASP A 57 -10.15 -17.93 0.74
C ASP A 57 -10.07 -16.42 1.04
N ASP A 58 -8.87 -15.82 1.02
CA ASP A 58 -8.71 -14.36 1.13
C ASP A 58 -9.33 -13.66 -0.09
N LEU A 59 -9.14 -14.25 -1.28
CA LEU A 59 -9.72 -13.75 -2.52
C LEU A 59 -11.25 -13.89 -2.52
N ARG A 60 -11.78 -15.03 -2.07
CA ARG A 60 -13.22 -15.25 -1.86
C ARG A 60 -13.79 -14.24 -0.88
N THR A 61 -13.09 -13.96 0.22
CA THR A 61 -13.49 -12.95 1.21
C THR A 61 -13.52 -11.55 0.61
N LEU A 62 -12.51 -11.17 -0.19
CA LEU A 62 -12.48 -9.90 -0.91
C LEU A 62 -13.71 -9.72 -1.80
N TYR A 63 -14.01 -10.71 -2.65
CA TYR A 63 -15.15 -10.65 -3.56
C TYR A 63 -16.50 -10.72 -2.83
N SER A 64 -16.59 -11.51 -1.76
CA SER A 64 -17.78 -11.54 -0.89
C SER A 64 -18.08 -10.16 -0.33
N LYS A 65 -17.08 -9.47 0.25
CA LYS A 65 -17.23 -8.10 0.75
C LYS A 65 -17.61 -7.11 -0.35
N ARG A 66 -16.98 -7.21 -1.53
CA ARG A 66 -17.29 -6.36 -2.69
C ARG A 66 -18.75 -6.44 -3.13
N PHE A 67 -19.36 -7.62 -3.01
CA PHE A 67 -20.74 -7.87 -3.44
C PHE A 67 -21.73 -8.01 -2.27
N GLY A 68 -21.39 -7.51 -1.08
CA GLY A 68 -22.31 -7.50 0.07
C GLY A 68 -22.69 -8.90 0.57
N GLY A 69 -21.78 -9.87 0.43
CA GLY A 69 -21.94 -11.25 0.88
C GLY A 69 -22.35 -12.25 -0.20
N ASN A 70 -22.93 -11.79 -1.32
CA ASN A 70 -23.42 -12.67 -2.38
C ASN A 70 -22.56 -12.54 -3.65
N ILE A 71 -21.63 -13.48 -3.84
CA ILE A 71 -20.74 -13.48 -5.01
C ILE A 71 -21.55 -13.87 -6.26
N PRO A 72 -21.57 -13.04 -7.33
CA PRO A 72 -22.24 -13.38 -8.57
C PRO A 72 -21.70 -14.68 -9.18
N SER A 73 -22.56 -15.48 -9.80
CA SER A 73 -22.21 -16.81 -10.35
C SER A 73 -21.03 -16.77 -11.33
N GLY A 74 -20.92 -15.73 -12.16
CA GLY A 74 -19.78 -15.55 -13.06
C GLY A 74 -18.46 -15.32 -12.30
N THR A 75 -18.49 -14.56 -11.21
CA THR A 75 -17.31 -14.37 -10.34
C THR A 75 -17.00 -15.65 -9.58
N GLN A 76 -18.01 -16.38 -9.10
CA GLN A 76 -17.82 -17.67 -8.45
C GLN A 76 -17.13 -18.66 -9.40
N GLY A 77 -17.60 -18.77 -10.65
CA GLY A 77 -16.97 -19.63 -11.65
C GLY A 77 -15.52 -19.27 -11.97
N LEU A 78 -15.16 -17.98 -11.92
CA LEU A 78 -13.76 -17.54 -12.04
C LEU A 78 -12.91 -17.99 -10.84
N LEU A 79 -13.44 -17.86 -9.62
CA LEU A 79 -12.73 -18.29 -8.41
C LEU A 79 -12.53 -19.82 -8.38
N ASP A 80 -13.53 -20.57 -8.84
CA ASP A 80 -13.44 -22.03 -8.96
C ASP A 80 -12.43 -22.45 -10.04
N LEU A 81 -12.29 -21.65 -11.12
CA LEU A 81 -11.23 -21.84 -12.11
C LEU A 81 -9.85 -21.60 -11.49
N TYR A 82 -9.67 -20.52 -10.73
CA TYR A 82 -8.41 -20.26 -10.03
C TYR A 82 -8.02 -21.36 -9.06
N GLU A 83 -9.00 -21.96 -8.39
CA GLU A 83 -8.80 -23.13 -7.53
C GLU A 83 -8.35 -24.35 -8.33
N LYS A 84 -9.06 -24.68 -9.41
CA LYS A 84 -8.72 -25.80 -10.29
C LYS A 84 -7.32 -25.67 -10.91
N GLU A 85 -6.91 -24.44 -11.25
CA GLU A 85 -5.60 -24.15 -11.82
C GLU A 85 -4.48 -23.98 -10.77
N ASN A 86 -4.80 -24.09 -9.47
CA ASN A 86 -3.87 -23.88 -8.36
C ASN A 86 -3.14 -22.52 -8.47
N ILE A 87 -3.89 -21.45 -8.73
CA ILE A 87 -3.34 -20.10 -8.78
C ILE A 87 -2.75 -19.75 -7.42
N ASP A 88 -1.47 -19.34 -7.42
CA ASP A 88 -0.80 -18.85 -6.23
C ASP A 88 -1.41 -17.50 -5.82
N VAL A 89 -1.72 -17.39 -4.53
CA VAL A 89 -2.25 -16.17 -3.92
C VAL A 89 -1.33 -15.79 -2.78
N SER A 90 -0.84 -14.56 -2.79
CA SER A 90 0.00 -14.01 -1.73
C SER A 90 -0.43 -12.59 -1.38
N GLN A 91 0.15 -12.05 -0.31
CA GLN A 91 -0.06 -10.65 0.07
C GLN A 91 1.24 -9.87 0.02
N THR A 92 1.13 -8.59 -0.32
CA THR A 92 2.20 -7.62 -0.08
C THR A 92 1.69 -6.56 0.88
N PHE A 93 2.50 -6.23 1.86
CA PHE A 93 2.28 -5.15 2.80
C PHE A 93 3.29 -4.05 2.52
N VAL A 94 2.80 -2.83 2.33
CA VAL A 94 3.64 -1.64 2.29
C VAL A 94 3.33 -0.83 3.53
N SER A 95 4.33 -0.68 4.39
CA SER A 95 4.28 0.11 5.60
C SER A 95 5.07 1.40 5.41
N LEU A 96 4.44 2.53 5.72
CA LEU A 96 5.05 3.86 5.67
C LEU A 96 5.12 4.40 7.11
N ASP A 97 6.32 4.62 7.62
CA ASP A 97 6.54 5.43 8.83
C ASP A 97 6.58 6.89 8.41
N VAL A 98 5.61 7.68 8.88
CA VAL A 98 5.36 9.02 8.36
C VAL A 98 5.19 10.04 9.47
N THR A 99 5.58 11.27 9.19
CA THR A 99 5.34 12.44 10.03
C THR A 99 4.57 13.48 9.23
N TYR A 100 3.52 14.10 9.80
CA TYR A 100 2.77 15.17 9.13
C TYR A 100 2.17 16.16 10.11
N ASP A 101 1.66 17.29 9.59
CA ASP A 101 0.93 18.29 10.38
C ASP A 101 -0.51 17.85 10.61
N GLY A 102 -0.80 17.42 11.85
CA GLY A 102 -2.15 17.19 12.33
C GLY A 102 -2.81 18.48 12.83
N ARG A 103 -4.05 18.35 13.32
CA ARG A 103 -4.82 19.51 13.83
C ARG A 103 -4.22 20.17 15.07
N ILE A 104 -3.47 19.41 15.89
CA ILE A 104 -2.94 19.86 17.19
C ILE A 104 -1.39 19.70 17.22
N GLY A 105 -0.74 19.74 16.05
CA GLY A 105 0.72 19.64 15.92
C GLY A 105 1.18 18.45 15.08
N LYS A 106 2.49 18.17 15.13
CA LYS A 106 3.10 17.07 14.37
C LYS A 106 2.64 15.71 14.89
N VAL A 107 2.21 14.86 13.98
CA VAL A 107 1.81 13.47 14.25
C VAL A 107 2.81 12.55 13.55
N ARG A 108 3.25 11.51 14.25
CA ARG A 108 3.99 10.39 13.65
C ARG A 108 3.14 9.14 13.72
N GLU A 109 2.96 8.46 12.61
CA GLU A 109 2.17 7.23 12.55
C GLU A 109 2.75 6.22 11.55
N ASN A 110 2.23 5.00 11.62
CA ASN A 110 2.50 3.97 10.63
C ASN A 110 1.26 3.76 9.76
N VAL A 111 1.42 3.93 8.46
CA VAL A 111 0.38 3.71 7.44
C VAL A 111 0.62 2.37 6.79
N LEU A 112 -0.44 1.61 6.52
CA LEU A 112 -0.33 0.27 5.94
C LEU A 112 -1.21 0.14 4.71
N CYS A 113 -0.61 -0.16 3.56
CA CYS A 113 -1.32 -0.63 2.38
C CYS A 113 -1.18 -2.14 2.27
N ARG A 114 -2.29 -2.83 2.11
CA ARG A 114 -2.32 -4.28 1.91
C ARG A 114 -2.78 -4.60 0.50
N TYR A 115 -2.03 -5.45 -0.18
CA TYR A 115 -2.30 -5.89 -1.54
C TYR A 115 -2.48 -7.40 -1.60
N LEU A 116 -3.41 -7.88 -2.42
CA LEU A 116 -3.44 -9.28 -2.85
C LEU A 116 -2.76 -9.43 -4.21
N ASN A 117 -1.90 -10.43 -4.32
CA ASN A 117 -1.26 -10.84 -5.56
C ASN A 117 -1.88 -12.18 -6.00
N TYR A 118 -2.39 -12.25 -7.22
CA TYR A 118 -2.98 -13.45 -7.81
C TYR A 118 -3.08 -13.30 -9.33
N ASP A 119 -2.88 -14.38 -10.11
CA ASP A 119 -3.08 -14.36 -11.58
C ASP A 119 -2.44 -13.13 -12.28
N LYS A 120 -1.17 -12.84 -11.95
CA LYS A 120 -0.40 -11.68 -12.42
C LYS A 120 -1.01 -10.30 -12.08
N LYS A 121 -2.04 -10.25 -11.24
CA LYS A 121 -2.66 -9.04 -10.71
C LYS A 121 -2.09 -8.75 -9.34
N LYS A 122 -1.94 -7.46 -9.04
CA LYS A 122 -1.71 -6.94 -7.69
C LYS A 122 -2.80 -5.93 -7.40
N GLU A 123 -3.61 -6.19 -6.39
CA GLU A 123 -4.81 -5.41 -6.10
C GLU A 123 -4.75 -4.84 -4.70
N LEU A 124 -4.93 -3.51 -4.56
CA LEU A 124 -5.00 -2.87 -3.25
C LEU A 124 -6.30 -3.30 -2.58
N ILE A 125 -6.20 -3.99 -1.43
CA ILE A 125 -7.37 -4.53 -0.72
C ILE A 125 -7.71 -3.76 0.55
N SER A 126 -6.73 -3.07 1.16
CA SER A 126 -7.02 -2.16 2.26
C SER A 126 -5.92 -1.12 2.48
N PHE A 127 -6.30 -0.03 3.13
CA PHE A 127 -5.45 1.10 3.48
C PHE A 127 -5.74 1.55 4.92
N THR A 128 -4.75 1.45 5.80
CA THR A 128 -4.87 1.84 7.21
C THR A 128 -4.20 3.19 7.45
N PHE A 129 -4.97 4.15 7.94
CA PHE A 129 -4.52 5.50 8.30
C PHE A 129 -5.29 5.99 9.53
N GLN A 130 -4.63 6.64 10.49
CA GLN A 130 -5.24 7.12 11.74
C GLN A 130 -6.03 6.03 12.49
N ASN A 131 -5.48 4.81 12.57
CA ASN A 131 -6.11 3.62 13.14
C ASN A 131 -7.45 3.20 12.50
N GLN A 132 -7.76 3.70 11.30
CA GLN A 132 -8.92 3.28 10.52
C GLN A 132 -8.45 2.42 9.35
N ASP A 133 -8.94 1.18 9.27
CA ASP A 133 -8.73 0.32 8.11
C ASP A 133 -9.84 0.55 7.07
N ILE A 134 -9.47 1.17 5.96
CA ILE A 134 -10.36 1.39 4.83
C ILE A 134 -10.19 0.19 3.89
N GLU A 135 -11.16 -0.73 3.94
CA GLU A 135 -11.18 -1.86 3.02
C GLU A 135 -11.68 -1.48 1.63
N GLN A 136 -11.25 -2.23 0.62
CA GLN A 136 -11.46 -1.91 -0.79
C GLN A 136 -12.92 -1.67 -1.21
N HIS A 137 -13.88 -2.37 -0.60
CA HIS A 137 -15.31 -2.15 -0.91
C HIS A 137 -15.79 -0.72 -0.57
N LYS A 138 -15.01 0.03 0.22
CA LYS A 138 -15.24 1.44 0.56
C LYS A 138 -14.39 2.43 -0.24
N PHE A 139 -13.52 1.94 -1.14
CA PHE A 139 -12.64 2.81 -1.93
C PHE A 139 -13.39 3.69 -2.92
N LEU A 140 -14.56 3.25 -3.39
CA LEU A 140 -15.38 4.11 -4.23
C LEU A 140 -15.70 5.43 -3.50
N ASP A 141 -16.19 5.34 -2.27
CA ASP A 141 -16.51 6.51 -1.44
C ASP A 141 -15.27 7.37 -1.17
N LEU A 142 -14.13 6.74 -0.90
CA LEU A 142 -12.86 7.43 -0.72
C LEU A 142 -12.48 8.25 -1.97
N PHE A 143 -12.54 7.63 -3.15
CA PHE A 143 -12.12 8.25 -4.41
C PHE A 143 -13.19 9.13 -5.08
N LEU A 144 -14.40 9.17 -4.54
CA LEU A 144 -15.36 10.23 -4.85
C LEU A 144 -14.98 11.55 -4.16
N MET A 145 -14.34 11.47 -3.00
CA MET A 145 -13.93 12.62 -2.20
C MET A 145 -12.45 13.03 -2.40
N ARG A 146 -11.63 12.14 -2.97
CA ARG A 146 -10.18 12.25 -3.12
C ARG A 146 -9.73 11.78 -4.49
N LYS A 147 -8.54 12.18 -4.96
CA LYS A 147 -8.08 11.68 -6.27
C LYS A 147 -7.61 10.23 -6.12
N ARG A 148 -7.99 9.41 -7.09
CA ARG A 148 -7.44 8.04 -7.20
C ARG A 148 -5.95 8.14 -7.55
N PRO A 149 -5.06 7.41 -6.86
CA PRO A 149 -3.66 7.29 -7.26
C PRO A 149 -3.52 6.85 -8.72
N SER A 150 -2.62 7.49 -9.47
CA SER A 150 -2.45 7.25 -10.92
C SER A 150 -2.03 5.82 -11.26
N GLY A 151 -1.33 5.16 -10.33
CA GLY A 151 -0.92 3.76 -10.43
C GLY A 151 -2.04 2.74 -10.21
N LEU A 152 -3.28 3.17 -9.94
CA LEU A 152 -4.44 2.28 -9.76
C LEU A 152 -5.41 2.33 -10.94
N ASP A 153 -5.83 1.16 -11.41
CA ASP A 153 -6.95 1.02 -12.34
C ASP A 153 -8.32 1.19 -11.66
N SER A 154 -9.41 1.08 -12.43
CA SER A 154 -10.78 1.18 -11.91
C SER A 154 -11.20 0.03 -11.00
N ASN A 155 -10.44 -1.07 -10.99
CA ASN A 155 -10.59 -2.22 -10.11
C ASN A 155 -9.58 -2.21 -8.96
N TYR A 156 -8.90 -1.07 -8.74
CA TYR A 156 -7.91 -0.89 -7.69
C TYR A 156 -6.68 -1.80 -7.84
N ARG A 157 -6.34 -2.17 -9.08
CA ARG A 157 -5.14 -2.92 -9.42
C ARG A 157 -3.98 -1.99 -9.75
N VAL A 158 -2.80 -2.38 -9.31
CA VAL A 158 -1.54 -1.69 -9.62
C VAL A 158 -1.20 -1.90 -11.10
N ARG A 159 -0.90 -0.81 -11.82
CA ARG A 159 -0.54 -0.79 -13.25
C ARG A 159 0.96 -0.66 -13.50
#